data_AF-E2D8D8-F1
#
_entry.id   AF-E2D8D8-F1
#
_cell.length_a   1.000
_cell.length_b   1.000
_cell.length_c   1.000
_cell.angle_alpha   90.00
_cell.angle_beta   90.00
_cell.angle_gamma   90.00
#
_symmetry.space_group_name_H-M   'P 1'
#
loop_
_entity.id
_entity.type
_entity.pdbx_description
1 polymer ?
#
loop_
_entity_poly.entity_id
_entity_poly.type
_entity_poly.pdbx_seq_one_letter_code
_entity_poly.pdbx_strand_id
1 'polypeptide(L)'
;MATEGMPAITLDWLLSPGLKDAVIGGEVLYFSLGYLLLEPILKRSPFVDKRKGAYRNGMIAYNILMCGFSLVCFVCQMAALGLDRGHLQFVRDLTGDSVVQLYQDVSPSPAFANKLFRYSAVAFHYSKYVEYMDTAWLVLKGKPVSFLQGFHHFGAAWDTYFGITFQNEGTYVFVLLNAFIHTIMYTYYGATAAGIKISMKPLITLMQITQFLLGFALVYPYIDLGYFRASPELVWSYLFNYAYVLMVLFLFMRFFYHDNFSKHKPISRIDSSNRMKTE
;
A
#
# COMPACT_ATOMS: atom_id res chain seq x y z
N MET A 1 -12.48 -31.49 24.15
CA MET A 1 -13.73 -30.87 24.65
C MET A 1 -14.07 -29.75 23.69
N ALA A 2 -15.29 -29.79 23.13
CA ALA A 2 -15.92 -28.82 22.24
C ALA A 2 -15.19 -28.45 20.93
N THR A 3 -15.46 -29.19 19.86
CA THR A 3 -15.67 -28.57 18.54
C THR A 3 -17.02 -27.86 18.59
N GLU A 4 -17.13 -26.77 19.35
CA GLU A 4 -18.23 -25.84 19.17
C GLU A 4 -18.12 -25.35 17.72
N GLY A 5 -19.19 -25.57 16.94
CA GLY A 5 -19.23 -25.23 15.53
C GLY A 5 -18.83 -23.77 15.37
N MET A 6 -17.71 -23.54 14.66
CA MET A 6 -17.21 -22.21 14.37
C MET A 6 -18.38 -21.33 13.88
N PRO A 7 -18.60 -20.15 14.47
CA PRO A 7 -19.74 -19.31 14.11
C PRO A 7 -19.71 -19.06 12.59
N ALA A 8 -20.86 -19.25 11.95
CA ALA A 8 -20.99 -19.00 10.53
C ALA A 8 -20.80 -17.50 10.26
N ILE A 9 -20.03 -17.15 9.22
CA ILE A 9 -19.93 -15.77 8.75
C ILE A 9 -21.27 -15.42 8.08
N THR A 10 -22.04 -14.51 8.69
CA THR A 10 -23.36 -14.07 8.20
C THR A 10 -23.34 -12.59 7.77
N LEU A 11 -24.38 -12.15 7.05
CA LEU A 11 -24.47 -10.76 6.59
C LEU A 11 -24.72 -9.76 7.73
N ASP A 12 -25.52 -10.13 8.73
CA ASP A 12 -25.81 -9.28 9.90
C ASP A 12 -24.54 -9.02 10.74
N TRP A 13 -23.65 -10.01 10.74
CA TRP A 13 -22.35 -9.95 11.37
C TRP A 13 -21.40 -8.96 10.67
N LEU A 14 -21.46 -8.86 9.34
CA LEU A 14 -20.79 -7.83 8.53
C LEU A 14 -21.46 -6.45 8.62
N LEU A 15 -22.44 -6.27 9.49
CA LEU A 15 -23.09 -5.00 9.79
C LEU A 15 -22.97 -4.66 11.29
N SER A 16 -21.93 -5.18 11.96
CA SER A 16 -21.66 -4.92 13.37
C SER A 16 -21.58 -3.40 13.64
N PRO A 17 -21.98 -2.93 14.83
CA PRO A 17 -21.84 -1.52 15.19
C PRO A 17 -20.41 -1.02 15.05
N GLY A 18 -19.41 -1.82 15.50
CA GLY A 18 -17.99 -1.46 15.39
C GLY A 18 -17.53 -1.27 13.95
N LEU A 19 -18.00 -2.12 13.03
CA LEU A 19 -17.70 -1.96 11.61
C LEU A 19 -18.40 -0.73 11.00
N LYS A 20 -19.67 -0.49 11.36
CA LYS A 20 -20.40 0.70 10.91
C LYS A 20 -19.70 1.98 11.37
N ASP A 21 -19.28 2.04 12.62
CA ASP A 21 -18.58 3.18 13.20
C ASP A 21 -17.24 3.41 12.51
N ALA A 22 -16.48 2.35 12.22
CA ALA A 22 -15.24 2.46 11.46
C ALA A 22 -15.45 2.99 10.04
N VAL A 23 -16.48 2.51 9.33
CA VAL A 23 -16.74 2.93 7.95
C VAL A 23 -17.31 4.35 7.87
N ILE A 24 -18.18 4.75 8.80
CA ILE A 24 -18.91 6.03 8.76
C ILE A 24 -18.21 7.14 9.55
N GLY A 25 -17.52 6.79 10.64
CA GLY A 25 -16.85 7.73 11.53
C GLY A 25 -15.33 7.79 11.35
N GLY A 26 -14.76 6.94 10.50
CA GLY A 26 -13.31 6.81 10.35
C GLY A 26 -12.63 8.03 9.72
N GLU A 27 -11.46 8.37 10.24
CA GLU A 27 -10.57 9.39 9.68
C GLU A 27 -10.27 9.15 8.19
N VAL A 28 -10.32 7.88 7.77
CA VAL A 28 -10.12 7.45 6.39
C VAL A 28 -11.08 8.13 5.41
N LEU A 29 -12.30 8.48 5.82
CA LEU A 29 -13.26 9.17 4.95
C LEU A 29 -12.80 10.57 4.57
N TYR A 30 -12.29 11.35 5.53
CA TYR A 30 -11.82 12.71 5.29
C TYR A 30 -10.64 12.71 4.31
N PHE A 31 -9.67 11.82 4.53
CA PHE A 31 -8.52 11.68 3.64
C PHE A 31 -8.91 11.10 2.26
N SER A 32 -9.86 10.16 2.21
CA SER A 32 -10.37 9.60 0.96
C SER A 32 -11.05 10.66 0.09
N LEU A 33 -11.90 11.49 0.69
CA LEU A 33 -12.53 12.61 -0.01
C LEU A 33 -11.46 13.60 -0.51
N GLY A 34 -10.49 13.92 0.33
CA GLY A 34 -9.33 14.73 -0.04
C GLY A 34 -8.59 14.17 -1.25
N TYR A 35 -8.34 12.86 -1.28
CA TYR A 35 -7.67 12.18 -2.39
C TYR A 35 -8.47 12.20 -3.69
N LEU A 36 -9.77 11.93 -3.63
CA LEU A 36 -10.65 11.94 -4.81
C LEU A 36 -10.76 13.35 -5.41
N LEU A 37 -10.70 14.39 -4.57
CA LEU A 37 -10.73 15.79 -5.00
C LEU A 37 -9.34 16.33 -5.40
N LEU A 38 -8.26 15.63 -5.05
CA LEU A 38 -6.89 16.07 -5.27
C LEU A 38 -6.60 16.33 -6.76
N GLU A 39 -6.91 15.38 -7.64
CA GLU A 39 -6.67 15.52 -9.08
C GLU A 39 -7.49 16.67 -9.72
N PRO A 40 -8.82 16.76 -9.56
CA PRO A 40 -9.60 17.83 -10.18
C PRO A 40 -9.24 19.22 -9.62
N ILE A 41 -8.91 19.34 -8.34
CA ILE A 41 -8.48 20.61 -7.73
C ILE A 41 -7.11 21.02 -8.29
N LEU A 42 -6.12 20.12 -8.24
CA LEU A 42 -4.77 20.46 -8.68
C LEU A 42 -4.72 20.77 -10.18
N LYS A 43 -5.47 20.05 -11.03
CA LYS A 43 -5.54 20.33 -12.47
C LYS A 43 -6.04 21.74 -12.80
N ARG A 44 -6.91 22.31 -11.96
CA ARG A 44 -7.45 23.68 -12.12
C ARG A 44 -6.60 24.75 -11.45
N SER A 45 -5.60 24.35 -10.67
CA SER A 45 -4.73 25.26 -9.94
C SER A 45 -3.66 25.88 -10.84
N PRO A 46 -3.13 27.07 -10.49
CA PRO A 46 -2.00 27.68 -11.20
C PRO A 46 -0.67 26.93 -10.97
N PHE A 47 -0.65 25.89 -10.12
CA PHE A 47 0.55 25.14 -9.78
C PHE A 47 0.89 24.04 -10.81
N VAL A 48 0.08 23.82 -11.84
CA VAL A 48 0.46 22.85 -12.89
C VAL A 48 1.58 23.43 -13.75
N ASP A 49 2.75 22.81 -13.72
CA ASP A 49 3.92 23.20 -14.51
C ASP A 49 4.48 21.99 -15.29
N LYS A 50 4.36 22.07 -16.62
CA LYS A 50 4.79 21.01 -17.55
C LYS A 50 6.25 21.14 -17.98
N ARG A 51 6.97 22.18 -17.52
CA ARG A 51 8.39 22.38 -17.88
C ARG A 51 9.24 21.22 -17.37
N LYS A 52 10.23 20.80 -18.16
CA LYS A 52 11.16 19.73 -17.77
C LYS A 52 11.95 20.18 -16.53
N GLY A 53 11.89 19.39 -15.47
CA GLY A 53 12.56 19.71 -14.21
C GLY A 53 11.72 20.57 -13.25
N ALA A 54 10.49 20.94 -13.62
CA ALA A 54 9.54 21.48 -12.66
C ALA A 54 9.41 20.53 -11.45
N TYR A 55 9.47 21.10 -10.25
CA TYR A 55 9.41 20.38 -8.96
C TYR A 55 10.55 19.39 -8.68
N ARG A 56 11.65 19.39 -9.46
CA ARG A 56 12.75 18.42 -9.30
C ARG A 56 13.26 18.30 -7.85
N ASN A 57 13.62 19.42 -7.23
CA ASN A 57 14.19 19.40 -5.87
C ASN A 57 13.17 18.91 -4.83
N GLY A 58 11.90 19.34 -4.96
CA GLY A 58 10.82 18.90 -4.08
C GLY A 58 10.56 17.40 -4.20
N MET A 59 10.51 16.88 -5.43
CA MET A 59 10.39 15.43 -5.67
C MET A 59 11.59 14.66 -5.09
N ILE A 60 12.83 15.12 -5.30
CA ILE A 60 14.01 14.43 -4.75
C ILE A 60 13.94 14.39 -3.22
N ALA A 61 13.70 15.53 -2.57
CA ALA A 61 13.59 15.61 -1.12
C ALA A 61 12.48 14.69 -0.58
N TYR A 62 11.29 14.74 -1.20
CA TYR A 62 10.17 13.87 -0.85
C TYR A 62 10.53 12.38 -0.97
N ASN A 63 11.14 11.95 -2.07
CA ASN A 63 11.53 10.55 -2.27
C ASN A 63 12.60 10.10 -1.28
N ILE A 64 13.56 10.96 -0.90
CA ILE A 64 14.57 10.64 0.12
C ILE A 64 13.91 10.48 1.49
N LEU A 65 13.00 11.38 1.86
CA LEU A 65 12.26 11.31 3.12
C LEU A 65 11.41 10.04 3.20
N MET A 66 10.65 9.74 2.14
CA MET A 66 9.82 8.54 2.09
C MET A 66 10.65 7.25 2.08
N CYS A 67 11.82 7.25 1.44
CA CYS A 67 12.77 6.13 1.49
C CYS A 67 13.26 5.90 2.92
N GLY A 68 13.77 6.93 3.59
CA GLY A 68 14.25 6.83 4.97
C GLY A 68 13.15 6.39 5.94
N PHE A 69 11.95 6.97 5.81
CA PHE A 69 10.78 6.58 6.59
C PHE A 69 10.40 5.11 6.38
N SER A 70 10.36 4.64 5.14
CA SER A 70 10.05 3.25 4.82
C SER A 70 11.08 2.31 5.41
N LEU A 71 12.37 2.65 5.31
CA LEU A 71 13.45 1.86 5.90
C LEU A 71 13.31 1.75 7.42
N VAL A 72 12.99 2.85 8.10
CA VAL A 72 12.74 2.85 9.55
C VAL A 72 11.58 1.93 9.91
N CYS A 73 10.43 2.02 9.20
CA CYS A 73 9.29 1.14 9.45
C CYS A 73 9.67 -0.34 9.27
N PHE A 74 10.42 -0.66 8.22
CA PHE A 74 10.91 -2.01 7.95
C PHE A 74 11.82 -2.52 9.08
N VAL A 75 12.81 -1.72 9.50
CA VAL A 75 13.75 -2.06 10.59
C VAL A 75 13.01 -2.26 11.92
N CYS A 76 12.08 -1.36 12.25
CA CYS A 76 11.27 -1.48 13.46
C CYS A 76 10.43 -2.76 13.46
N GLN A 77 9.78 -3.12 12.34
CA GLN A 77 9.02 -4.36 12.27
C GLN A 77 9.89 -5.61 12.27
N MET A 78 11.03 -5.60 11.57
CA MET A 78 12.01 -6.71 11.66
C MET A 78 12.44 -6.96 13.10
N ALA A 79 12.73 -5.88 13.85
CA ALA A 79 13.14 -5.96 15.25
C ALA A 79 12.00 -6.38 16.18
N ALA A 80 10.79 -5.85 15.99
CA ALA A 80 9.62 -6.22 16.79
C ALA A 80 9.29 -7.72 16.66
N LEU A 81 9.44 -8.26 15.45
CA LEU A 81 9.15 -9.65 15.12
C LEU A 81 10.33 -10.61 15.38
N GLY A 82 11.50 -10.10 15.78
CA GLY A 82 12.69 -10.93 16.00
C GLY A 82 13.30 -11.52 14.72
N LEU A 83 12.87 -11.05 13.54
CA LEU A 83 13.36 -11.50 12.23
C LEU A 83 14.80 -11.02 11.95
N ASP A 84 15.30 -10.08 12.75
CA ASP A 84 16.66 -9.57 12.74
C ASP A 84 17.71 -10.54 13.32
N ARG A 85 17.30 -11.69 13.86
CA ARG A 85 18.20 -12.70 14.48
C ARG A 85 19.11 -12.11 15.57
N GLY A 86 18.65 -11.07 16.27
CA GLY A 86 19.39 -10.38 17.33
C GLY A 86 20.26 -9.20 16.86
N HIS A 87 20.41 -8.97 15.55
CA HIS A 87 21.22 -7.87 15.04
C HIS A 87 20.64 -6.48 15.34
N LEU A 88 19.34 -6.37 15.62
CA LEU A 88 18.64 -5.12 15.91
C LEU A 88 18.15 -5.05 17.37
N GLN A 89 18.83 -5.72 18.31
CA GLN A 89 18.47 -5.67 19.73
C GLN A 89 18.38 -4.23 20.26
N PHE A 90 19.32 -3.37 19.85
CA PHE A 90 19.31 -1.95 20.23
C PHE A 90 18.02 -1.22 19.86
N VAL A 91 17.31 -1.65 18.81
CA VAL A 91 16.02 -1.05 18.40
C VAL A 91 14.91 -1.45 19.36
N ARG A 92 14.89 -2.71 19.80
CA ARG A 92 13.95 -3.20 20.84
C ARG A 92 14.20 -2.53 22.18
N ASP A 93 15.47 -2.31 22.51
CA ASP A 93 15.85 -1.67 23.78
C ASP A 93 15.32 -0.23 23.90
N LEU A 94 15.06 0.46 22.77
CA LEU A 94 14.44 1.80 22.76
C LEU A 94 13.02 1.80 23.35
N THR A 95 12.28 0.70 23.21
CA THR A 95 10.90 0.59 23.72
C THR A 95 10.79 -0.30 24.96
N GLY A 96 11.84 -1.08 25.25
CA GLY A 96 11.88 -2.08 26.30
C GLY A 96 10.98 -3.29 26.02
N ASP A 97 10.64 -3.52 24.74
CA ASP A 97 9.73 -4.60 24.36
C ASP A 97 10.49 -5.91 24.07
N SER A 98 9.83 -7.04 24.36
CA SER A 98 10.26 -8.36 23.90
C SER A 98 9.79 -8.64 22.48
N VAL A 99 10.31 -9.72 21.86
CA VAL A 99 9.86 -10.20 20.55
C VAL A 99 8.37 -10.54 20.58
N VAL A 100 7.64 -10.07 19.57
CA VAL A 100 6.21 -10.37 19.38
C VAL A 100 6.03 -11.83 18.99
N GLN A 101 5.12 -12.52 19.68
CA GLN A 101 4.66 -13.85 19.29
C GLN A 101 3.41 -13.68 18.41
N LEU A 102 3.53 -14.02 17.13
CA LEU A 102 2.42 -13.99 16.17
C LEU A 102 1.65 -15.32 16.17
N TYR A 103 0.47 -15.32 15.52
CA TYR A 103 -0.36 -16.51 15.30
C TYR A 103 -0.76 -17.22 16.60
N GLN A 104 -0.94 -16.45 17.66
CA GLN A 104 -1.42 -16.95 18.94
C GLN A 104 -2.95 -16.90 18.95
N ASP A 105 -3.61 -17.99 19.33
CA ASP A 105 -5.08 -18.02 19.43
C ASP A 105 -5.57 -17.40 20.74
N VAL A 106 -5.29 -16.10 20.92
CA VAL A 106 -5.61 -15.33 22.13
C VAL A 106 -6.20 -13.97 21.78
N SER A 107 -7.18 -13.52 22.56
CA SER A 107 -7.88 -12.24 22.35
C SER A 107 -7.66 -11.28 23.53
N PRO A 108 -7.26 -10.01 23.30
CA PRO A 108 -6.73 -9.48 22.04
C PRO A 108 -5.34 -10.06 21.73
N SER A 109 -4.90 -9.99 20.47
CA SER A 109 -3.54 -10.37 20.09
C SER A 109 -2.51 -9.57 20.90
N PRO A 110 -1.39 -10.19 21.35
CA PRO A 110 -0.33 -9.50 22.06
C PRO A 110 0.45 -8.51 21.17
N ALA A 111 0.32 -8.60 19.83
CA ALA A 111 1.10 -7.80 18.89
C ALA A 111 0.92 -6.28 19.09
N PHE A 112 -0.31 -5.82 19.29
CA PHE A 112 -0.59 -4.39 19.48
C PHE A 112 -0.25 -3.87 20.89
N ALA A 113 0.03 -4.75 21.85
CA ALA A 113 0.57 -4.36 23.15
C ALA A 113 2.07 -4.01 23.06
N ASN A 114 2.79 -4.60 22.10
CA ASN A 114 4.18 -4.26 21.81
C ASN A 114 4.27 -2.86 21.18
N LYS A 115 5.01 -1.96 21.82
CA LYS A 115 5.07 -0.55 21.41
C LYS A 115 5.76 -0.40 20.06
N LEU A 116 6.86 -1.12 19.84
CA LEU A 116 7.61 -1.03 18.58
C LEU A 116 6.76 -1.49 17.38
N PHE A 117 6.05 -2.60 17.53
CA PHE A 117 5.09 -3.10 16.54
C PHE A 117 3.98 -2.08 16.27
N ARG A 118 3.29 -1.64 17.35
CA ARG A 118 2.17 -0.71 17.24
C ARG A 118 2.58 0.63 16.63
N TYR A 119 3.66 1.24 17.11
CA TYR A 119 4.07 2.56 16.63
C TYR A 119 4.54 2.54 15.19
N SER A 120 5.27 1.51 14.77
CA SER A 120 5.67 1.37 13.36
C SER A 120 4.47 1.09 12.45
N ALA A 121 3.51 0.27 12.88
CA ALA A 121 2.28 0.02 12.12
C ALA A 121 1.40 1.28 11.98
N VAL A 122 1.21 2.03 13.08
CA VAL A 122 0.46 3.29 13.07
C VAL A 122 1.15 4.35 12.22
N ALA A 123 2.47 4.50 12.34
CA ALA A 123 3.23 5.43 11.50
C ALA A 123 3.10 5.05 10.01
N PHE A 124 3.22 3.76 9.68
CA PHE A 124 3.03 3.26 8.32
C PHE A 124 1.62 3.53 7.78
N HIS A 125 0.58 3.39 8.61
CA HIS A 125 -0.77 3.75 8.22
C HIS A 125 -0.86 5.23 7.80
N TYR A 126 -0.38 6.16 8.63
CA TYR A 126 -0.40 7.58 8.29
C TYR A 126 0.46 7.92 7.07
N SER A 127 1.51 7.15 6.79
CA SER A 127 2.31 7.35 5.59
C SER A 127 1.49 7.15 4.31
N LYS A 128 0.47 6.27 4.31
CA LYS A 128 -0.39 6.06 3.13
C LYS A 128 -1.10 7.34 2.69
N TYR A 129 -1.45 8.22 3.62
CA TYR A 129 -2.01 9.54 3.29
C TYR A 129 -0.95 10.51 2.77
N VAL A 130 0.27 10.46 3.30
CA VAL A 130 1.40 11.24 2.78
C VAL A 130 1.73 10.83 1.33
N GLU A 131 1.60 9.54 1.03
CA GLU A 131 1.82 8.97 -0.30
C GLU A 131 0.81 9.44 -1.36
N TYR A 132 -0.29 10.10 -0.97
CA TYR A 132 -1.14 10.83 -1.93
C TYR A 132 -0.39 11.94 -2.68
N MET A 133 0.72 12.41 -2.11
CA MET A 133 1.65 13.31 -2.77
C MET A 133 2.28 12.70 -4.03
N ASP A 134 2.40 11.36 -4.14
CA ASP A 134 2.85 10.70 -5.37
C ASP A 134 1.92 11.03 -6.55
N THR A 135 0.61 10.98 -6.29
CA THR A 135 -0.42 11.37 -7.25
C THR A 135 -0.39 12.88 -7.50
N ALA A 136 -0.19 13.70 -6.46
CA ALA A 136 -0.05 15.15 -6.61
C ALA A 136 1.11 15.53 -7.53
N TRP A 137 2.29 14.92 -7.38
CA TRP A 137 3.45 15.17 -8.25
C TRP A 137 3.17 14.84 -9.72
N LEU A 138 2.40 13.78 -9.99
CA LEU A 138 1.99 13.45 -11.36
C LEU A 138 1.09 14.55 -11.94
N VAL A 139 0.07 14.96 -11.18
CA VAL A 139 -0.91 15.97 -11.62
C VAL A 139 -0.24 17.34 -11.81
N LEU A 140 0.59 17.79 -10.86
CA LEU A 140 1.33 19.06 -10.94
C LEU A 140 2.25 19.11 -12.16
N LYS A 141 2.77 17.96 -12.62
CA LYS A 141 3.58 17.87 -13.84
C LYS A 141 2.76 17.71 -15.11
N GLY A 142 1.43 17.78 -15.01
CA GLY A 142 0.50 17.56 -16.11
C GLY A 142 0.51 16.12 -16.64
N LYS A 143 0.96 15.15 -15.84
CA LYS A 143 0.90 13.72 -16.20
C LYS A 143 -0.45 13.13 -15.80
N PRO A 144 -1.00 12.19 -16.58
CA PRO A 144 -2.22 11.49 -16.22
C PRO A 144 -1.97 10.57 -15.02
N VAL A 145 -2.94 10.50 -14.12
CA VAL A 145 -2.98 9.49 -13.05
C VAL A 145 -3.55 8.20 -13.65
N SER A 146 -2.83 7.09 -13.50
CA SER A 146 -3.33 5.80 -13.99
C SER A 146 -4.39 5.23 -13.04
N PHE A 147 -5.26 4.35 -13.55
CA PHE A 147 -6.22 3.64 -12.70
C PHE A 147 -5.50 2.82 -11.60
N LEU A 148 -4.37 2.19 -11.93
CA LEU A 148 -3.56 1.45 -10.95
C LEU A 148 -3.09 2.37 -9.82
N GLN A 149 -2.56 3.56 -10.14
CA GLN A 149 -2.13 4.55 -9.14
C GLN A 149 -3.32 4.97 -8.25
N GLY A 150 -4.43 5.35 -8.87
CA GLY A 150 -5.66 5.76 -8.16
C GLY A 150 -6.16 4.69 -7.20
N PHE A 151 -6.37 3.48 -7.73
CA PHE A 151 -6.90 2.34 -7.00
C PHE A 151 -5.98 1.89 -5.86
N HIS A 152 -4.67 1.79 -6.13
CA HIS A 152 -3.70 1.33 -5.15
C HIS A 152 -3.60 2.27 -3.95
N HIS A 153 -3.40 3.57 -4.17
CA HIS A 153 -3.25 4.53 -3.06
C HIS A 153 -4.56 4.69 -2.26
N PHE A 154 -5.71 4.71 -2.94
CA PHE A 154 -6.99 4.73 -2.24
C PHE A 154 -7.16 3.49 -1.37
N GLY A 155 -7.03 2.30 -1.95
CA GLY A 155 -7.24 1.05 -1.22
C GLY A 155 -6.19 0.77 -0.15
N ALA A 156 -4.93 1.18 -0.33
CA ALA A 156 -3.87 1.00 0.67
C ALA A 156 -4.16 1.75 1.97
N ALA A 157 -4.71 2.97 1.85
CA ALA A 157 -5.11 3.76 3.00
C ALA A 157 -6.26 3.11 3.78
N TRP A 158 -7.25 2.54 3.08
CA TRP A 158 -8.34 1.78 3.69
C TRP A 158 -7.89 0.46 4.32
N ASP A 159 -7.00 -0.26 3.66
CA ASP A 159 -6.49 -1.54 4.14
C ASP A 159 -5.73 -1.38 5.45
N THR A 160 -4.81 -0.41 5.50
CA THR A 160 -4.08 -0.06 6.73
C THR A 160 -4.99 0.53 7.80
N TYR A 161 -6.01 1.32 7.42
CA TYR A 161 -6.99 1.87 8.35
C TYR A 161 -7.74 0.75 9.10
N PHE A 162 -8.28 -0.23 8.39
CA PHE A 162 -8.93 -1.38 9.03
C PHE A 162 -7.94 -2.20 9.86
N GLY A 163 -6.70 -2.36 9.37
CA GLY A 163 -5.64 -3.04 10.08
C GLY A 163 -5.35 -2.45 11.47
N ILE A 164 -5.24 -1.12 11.54
CA ILE A 164 -4.98 -0.41 12.80
C ILE A 164 -6.23 -0.31 13.67
N THR A 165 -7.37 0.06 13.09
CA THR A 165 -8.63 0.28 13.83
C THR A 165 -9.09 -0.98 14.53
N PHE A 166 -8.98 -2.13 13.87
CA PHE A 166 -9.39 -3.42 14.42
C PHE A 166 -8.26 -4.20 15.08
N GLN A 167 -7.07 -3.59 15.18
CA GLN A 167 -5.88 -4.22 15.75
C GLN A 167 -5.58 -5.60 15.13
N ASN A 168 -5.75 -5.69 13.81
CA ASN A 168 -5.45 -6.89 13.04
C ASN A 168 -3.93 -7.08 12.97
N GLU A 169 -3.40 -8.03 13.74
CA GLU A 169 -1.96 -8.28 13.79
C GLU A 169 -1.38 -8.64 12.41
N GLY A 170 -2.17 -9.26 11.52
CA GLY A 170 -1.78 -9.60 10.15
C GLY A 170 -1.38 -8.39 9.29
N THR A 171 -1.74 -7.16 9.69
CA THR A 171 -1.26 -5.92 9.03
C THR A 171 0.27 -5.81 9.02
N TYR A 172 0.98 -6.50 9.92
CA TYR A 172 2.45 -6.55 9.89
C TYR A 172 3.00 -7.00 8.54
N VAL A 173 2.30 -7.91 7.84
CA VAL A 173 2.74 -8.43 6.53
C VAL A 173 2.78 -7.29 5.52
N PHE A 174 1.75 -6.43 5.52
CA PHE A 174 1.70 -5.26 4.67
C PHE A 174 2.81 -4.29 5.07
N VAL A 175 2.92 -3.93 6.34
CA VAL A 175 3.95 -2.99 6.82
C VAL A 175 5.36 -3.48 6.42
N LEU A 176 5.69 -4.73 6.73
CA LEU A 176 7.02 -5.29 6.53
C LEU A 176 7.39 -5.39 5.04
N LEU A 177 6.55 -6.06 4.23
CA LEU A 177 6.86 -6.28 2.83
C LEU A 177 6.79 -4.97 2.02
N ASN A 178 5.77 -4.15 2.26
CA ASN A 178 5.62 -2.90 1.53
C ASN A 178 6.69 -1.89 1.92
N ALA A 179 7.05 -1.75 3.20
CA ALA A 179 8.12 -0.84 3.60
C ALA A 179 9.47 -1.22 2.98
N PHE A 180 9.79 -2.51 2.87
CA PHE A 180 10.97 -2.97 2.13
C PHE A 180 10.92 -2.55 0.65
N ILE A 181 9.81 -2.85 -0.03
CA ILE A 181 9.65 -2.54 -1.45
C ILE A 181 9.60 -1.02 -1.69
N HIS A 182 8.96 -0.24 -0.82
CA HIS A 182 8.88 1.22 -0.89
C HIS A 182 10.25 1.87 -0.66
N THR A 183 11.10 1.31 0.21
CA THR A 183 12.49 1.76 0.33
C THR A 183 13.21 1.71 -1.02
N ILE A 184 13.07 0.59 -1.75
CA ILE A 184 13.67 0.41 -3.07
C ILE A 184 13.02 1.31 -4.13
N MET A 185 11.68 1.37 -4.13
CA MET A 185 10.91 2.15 -5.10
C MET A 185 11.18 3.65 -4.96
N TYR A 186 11.16 4.21 -3.75
CA TYR A 186 11.47 5.62 -3.51
C TYR A 186 12.94 5.95 -3.78
N THR A 187 13.86 5.01 -3.53
CA THR A 187 15.25 5.16 -3.99
C THR A 187 15.33 5.31 -5.52
N TYR A 188 14.63 4.44 -6.25
CA TYR A 188 14.56 4.51 -7.70
C TYR A 188 13.91 5.81 -8.20
N TYR A 189 12.81 6.25 -7.60
CA TYR A 189 12.14 7.50 -7.97
C TYR A 189 12.96 8.74 -7.62
N GLY A 190 13.65 8.77 -6.48
CA GLY A 190 14.57 9.83 -6.11
C GLY A 190 15.73 9.94 -7.10
N ALA A 191 16.36 8.82 -7.45
CA ALA A 191 17.45 8.80 -8.43
C ALA A 191 17.01 9.23 -9.84
N THR A 192 15.84 8.76 -10.30
CA THR A 192 15.30 9.18 -11.60
C THR A 192 14.87 10.65 -11.62
N ALA A 193 14.34 11.18 -10.51
CA ALA A 193 14.09 12.62 -10.36
C ALA A 193 15.39 13.44 -10.36
N ALA A 194 16.48 12.89 -9.82
CA ALA A 194 17.83 13.46 -9.93
C ALA A 194 18.43 13.36 -11.34
N GLY A 195 17.75 12.73 -12.31
CA GLY A 195 18.20 12.60 -13.69
C GLY A 195 19.12 11.39 -13.95
N ILE A 196 19.25 10.50 -12.97
CA ILE A 196 20.03 9.25 -13.09
C ILE A 196 19.19 8.25 -13.86
N LYS A 197 19.75 7.69 -14.95
CA LYS A 197 19.08 6.66 -15.75
C LYS A 197 19.34 5.29 -15.13
N ILE A 198 18.28 4.62 -14.69
CA ILE A 198 18.34 3.30 -14.05
C ILE A 198 17.35 2.38 -14.75
N SER A 199 17.82 1.24 -15.26
CA SER A 199 16.99 0.26 -16.00
C SER A 199 16.44 -0.85 -15.10
N MET A 200 15.95 -0.49 -13.91
CA MET A 200 15.47 -1.45 -12.90
C MET A 200 13.94 -1.52 -12.78
N LYS A 201 13.21 -0.74 -13.60
CA LYS A 201 11.74 -0.68 -13.57
C LYS A 201 11.07 -2.06 -13.68
N PRO A 202 11.47 -2.98 -14.60
CA PRO A 202 10.86 -4.30 -14.67
C PRO A 202 11.12 -5.14 -13.42
N LEU A 203 12.35 -5.08 -12.88
CA LEU A 203 12.69 -5.82 -11.66
C LEU A 203 11.88 -5.32 -10.46
N ILE A 204 11.77 -4.00 -10.27
CA ILE A 204 10.98 -3.41 -9.18
C ILE A 204 9.51 -3.83 -9.30
N THR A 205 8.96 -3.84 -10.51
CA THR A 205 7.58 -4.29 -10.76
C THR A 205 7.41 -5.78 -10.44
N LEU A 206 8.40 -6.62 -10.78
CA LEU A 206 8.38 -8.03 -10.42
C LEU A 206 8.46 -8.24 -8.90
N MET A 207 9.33 -7.49 -8.20
CA MET A 207 9.40 -7.50 -6.74
C MET A 207 8.06 -7.09 -6.11
N GLN A 208 7.39 -6.09 -6.70
CA GLN A 208 6.04 -5.68 -6.29
C GLN A 208 4.99 -6.78 -6.50
N ILE A 209 5.09 -7.57 -7.57
CA ILE A 209 4.19 -8.72 -7.78
C ILE A 209 4.50 -9.82 -6.75
N THR A 210 5.78 -10.11 -6.51
CA THR A 210 6.20 -11.13 -5.54
C THR A 210 5.75 -10.80 -4.12
N GLN A 211 5.82 -9.54 -3.67
CA GLN A 211 5.32 -9.18 -2.33
C GLN A 211 3.83 -9.49 -2.14
N PHE A 212 2.98 -9.34 -3.17
CA PHE A 212 1.54 -9.62 -3.03
C PHE A 212 1.29 -11.11 -2.90
N LEU A 213 2.01 -11.93 -3.69
CA LEU A 213 1.92 -13.40 -3.59
C LEU A 213 2.40 -13.91 -2.23
N LEU A 214 3.53 -13.39 -1.73
CA LEU A 214 4.02 -13.71 -0.39
C LEU A 214 3.05 -13.21 0.69
N GLY A 215 2.46 -12.02 0.48
CA GLY A 215 1.47 -11.44 1.37
C GLY A 215 0.27 -12.37 1.57
N PHE A 216 -0.31 -12.89 0.48
CA PHE A 216 -1.40 -13.86 0.57
C PHE A 216 -1.02 -15.11 1.37
N ALA A 217 0.18 -15.65 1.16
CA ALA A 217 0.62 -16.84 1.86
C ALA A 217 0.77 -16.60 3.38
N LEU A 218 1.27 -15.42 3.77
CA LEU A 218 1.51 -15.07 5.17
C LEU A 218 0.23 -14.66 5.91
N VAL A 219 -0.74 -14.05 5.23
CA VAL A 219 -2.00 -13.62 5.84
C VAL A 219 -2.99 -14.80 5.97
N TYR A 220 -2.93 -15.79 5.07
CA TYR A 220 -3.88 -16.92 5.04
C TYR A 220 -4.15 -17.62 6.38
N PRO A 221 -3.14 -17.98 7.20
CA PRO A 221 -3.36 -18.74 8.43
C PRO A 221 -4.18 -18.00 9.49
N TYR A 222 -4.33 -16.68 9.40
CA TYR A 222 -5.08 -15.90 10.40
C TYR A 222 -6.56 -16.28 10.47
N ILE A 223 -7.15 -16.73 9.36
CA ILE A 223 -8.58 -17.11 9.34
C ILE A 223 -8.86 -18.40 10.14
N ASP A 224 -7.83 -19.21 10.38
CA ASP A 224 -7.91 -20.46 11.14
C ASP A 224 -7.78 -20.24 12.66
N LEU A 225 -7.42 -19.03 13.10
CA LEU A 225 -7.36 -18.69 14.53
C LEU A 225 -8.78 -18.46 15.06
N GLY A 226 -9.13 -19.13 16.16
CA GLY A 226 -10.46 -19.08 16.76
C GLY A 226 -10.88 -17.66 17.16
N TYR A 227 -9.99 -16.91 17.82
CA TYR A 227 -10.26 -15.52 18.21
C TYR A 227 -10.49 -14.61 17.00
N PHE A 228 -9.72 -14.83 15.92
CA PHE A 228 -9.77 -14.00 14.73
C PHE A 228 -11.11 -14.19 14.03
N ARG A 229 -11.51 -15.45 13.84
CA ARG A 229 -12.77 -15.82 13.20
C ARG A 229 -13.99 -15.44 14.04
N ALA A 230 -13.84 -15.32 15.36
CA ALA A 230 -14.91 -14.87 16.24
C ALA A 230 -15.18 -13.35 16.13
N SER A 231 -14.27 -12.55 15.56
CA SER A 231 -14.44 -11.10 15.42
C SER A 231 -14.90 -10.68 14.00
N PRO A 232 -16.08 -10.04 13.88
CA PRO A 232 -16.53 -9.44 12.61
C PRO A 232 -15.55 -8.45 12.02
N GLU A 233 -14.95 -7.63 12.88
CA GLU A 233 -14.03 -6.58 12.51
C GLU A 233 -12.74 -7.13 11.88
N LEU A 234 -12.14 -8.15 12.52
CA LEU A 234 -10.92 -8.79 12.04
C LEU A 234 -11.13 -9.51 10.70
N VAL A 235 -12.24 -10.24 10.57
CA VAL A 235 -12.56 -10.91 9.31
C VAL A 235 -12.93 -9.93 8.22
N TRP A 236 -13.60 -8.81 8.54
CA TRP A 236 -13.79 -7.74 7.54
C TRP A 236 -12.46 -7.19 7.05
N SER A 237 -11.52 -6.88 7.96
CA SER A 237 -10.18 -6.45 7.59
C SER A 237 -9.49 -7.47 6.69
N TYR A 238 -9.58 -8.75 7.01
CA TYR A 238 -9.04 -9.84 6.19
C TYR A 238 -9.68 -9.91 4.80
N LEU A 239 -11.01 -9.90 4.71
CA LEU A 239 -11.73 -9.99 3.43
C LEU A 239 -11.46 -8.76 2.56
N PHE A 240 -11.44 -7.57 3.15
CA PHE A 240 -11.05 -6.35 2.46
C PHE A 240 -9.63 -6.46 1.92
N ASN A 241 -8.67 -6.86 2.76
CA ASN A 241 -7.28 -7.04 2.37
C ASN A 241 -7.16 -8.00 1.19
N TYR A 242 -7.79 -9.17 1.26
CA TYR A 242 -7.75 -10.16 0.18
C TYR A 242 -8.32 -9.63 -1.13
N ALA A 243 -9.51 -9.01 -1.08
CA ALA A 243 -10.16 -8.47 -2.28
C ALA A 243 -9.33 -7.33 -2.89
N TYR A 244 -8.81 -6.43 -2.05
CA TYR A 244 -7.97 -5.31 -2.45
C TYR A 244 -6.65 -5.77 -3.06
N VAL A 245 -5.88 -6.59 -2.36
CA VAL A 245 -4.57 -7.08 -2.81
C VAL A 245 -4.73 -7.92 -4.08
N LEU A 246 -5.81 -8.69 -4.23
CA LEU A 246 -6.08 -9.47 -5.45
C LEU A 246 -6.27 -8.56 -6.67
N MET A 247 -7.05 -7.50 -6.50
CA MET A 247 -7.25 -6.51 -7.56
C MET A 247 -5.95 -5.78 -7.88
N VAL A 248 -5.17 -5.35 -6.87
CA VAL A 248 -3.87 -4.71 -7.08
C VAL A 248 -2.91 -5.65 -7.81
N LEU A 249 -2.82 -6.90 -7.40
CA LEU A 249 -2.00 -7.93 -8.06
C LEU A 249 -2.38 -8.06 -9.54
N PHE A 250 -3.68 -8.17 -9.85
CA PHE A 250 -4.16 -8.20 -11.24
C PHE A 250 -3.72 -6.96 -12.03
N LEU A 251 -3.88 -5.77 -11.45
CA LEU A 251 -3.50 -4.51 -12.10
C LEU A 251 -1.99 -4.41 -12.33
N PHE A 252 -1.16 -4.89 -11.40
CA PHE A 252 0.30 -4.96 -11.55
C PHE A 252 0.73 -5.97 -12.62
N MET A 253 0.11 -7.16 -12.66
CA MET A 253 0.37 -8.15 -13.71
C MET A 253 0.01 -7.59 -15.09
N ARG A 254 -1.16 -6.93 -15.21
CA ARG A 254 -1.58 -6.26 -16.44
C ARG A 254 -0.61 -5.14 -16.84
N PHE A 255 -0.18 -4.31 -15.87
CA PHE A 255 0.80 -3.26 -16.11
C PHE A 255 2.13 -3.84 -16.60
N PHE A 256 2.65 -4.86 -15.93
CA PHE A 256 3.90 -5.53 -16.30
C PHE A 256 3.83 -6.13 -17.71
N TYR A 257 2.72 -6.81 -18.03
CA TYR A 257 2.50 -7.38 -19.36
C TYR A 257 2.50 -6.32 -20.46
N HIS A 258 1.77 -5.21 -20.26
CA HIS A 258 1.69 -4.15 -21.25
C HIS A 258 2.99 -3.37 -21.41
N ASP A 259 3.72 -3.09 -20.31
CA ASP A 259 4.95 -2.30 -20.34
C ASP A 259 6.14 -3.07 -20.97
N ASN A 260 6.15 -4.41 -20.85
CA ASN A 260 7.29 -5.23 -21.27
C ASN A 260 7.05 -6.08 -22.52
N PHE A 261 5.81 -6.50 -22.80
CA PHE A 261 5.53 -7.50 -23.85
C PHE A 261 4.54 -7.03 -24.93
N SER A 262 3.69 -6.03 -24.65
CA SER A 262 2.78 -5.49 -25.67
C SER A 262 3.53 -4.66 -26.70
N LYS A 263 3.84 -5.26 -27.86
CA LYS A 263 4.35 -4.54 -29.03
C LYS A 263 3.35 -3.45 -29.42
N HIS A 264 3.71 -2.18 -29.26
CA HIS A 264 2.95 -1.10 -29.90
C HIS A 264 3.08 -1.29 -31.42
N LYS A 265 2.00 -1.65 -32.12
CA LYS A 265 1.96 -1.46 -33.58
C LYS A 265 2.07 0.05 -33.82
N PRO A 266 3.02 0.53 -34.64
CA PRO A 266 2.97 1.92 -35.07
C PRO A 266 1.61 2.13 -35.76
N ILE A 267 0.88 3.16 -35.35
CA ILE A 267 -0.29 3.63 -36.09
C ILE A 267 0.23 3.96 -37.50
N SER A 268 -0.07 3.09 -38.46
CA SER A 268 0.15 3.40 -39.87
C SER A 268 -0.57 4.70 -40.14
N ARG A 269 0.18 5.75 -40.53
CA ARG A 269 -0.38 6.97 -41.11
C ARG A 269 -1.38 6.51 -42.17
N ILE A 270 -2.68 6.72 -41.91
CA ILE A 270 -3.69 6.60 -42.95
C ILE A 270 -3.31 7.65 -43.98
N ASP A 271 -2.96 7.14 -45.15
CA ASP A 271 -2.47 7.85 -46.30
C ASP A 271 -3.44 8.97 -46.69
N SER A 272 -3.01 10.22 -46.54
CA SER A 272 -3.75 11.42 -46.96
C SER A 272 -3.59 11.69 -48.46
N SER A 273 -3.33 10.67 -49.29
CA SER A 273 -3.06 10.82 -50.71
C SER A 273 -4.28 10.69 -51.64
N ASN A 274 -5.47 10.37 -51.14
CA ASN A 274 -6.65 10.14 -52.00
C ASN A 274 -7.76 11.20 -51.96
N ARG A 275 -7.43 12.47 -51.65
CA ARG A 275 -8.33 13.63 -51.84
C ARG A 275 -7.70 14.68 -52.76
N MET A 276 -7.35 14.26 -53.97
CA MET A 276 -7.17 15.15 -55.13
C MET A 276 -7.19 14.27 -56.38
N LYS A 277 -8.39 13.97 -56.88
CA LYS A 277 -8.73 13.60 -58.25
C LYS A 277 -10.18 13.16 -58.29
N THR A 278 -11.06 14.10 -58.62
CA THR A 278 -12.22 13.94 -59.50
C THR A 278 -12.76 15.34 -59.72
N GLU A 279 -12.48 15.82 -60.92
CA GLU A 279 -13.32 16.76 -61.68
C GLU A 279 -14.76 16.22 -61.81
#